data_AF-A0A4Y2TRW8-F1
#
_entry.id   AF-A0A4Y2TRW8-F1
#
_cell.length_a   1.000
_cell.length_b   1.000
_cell.length_c   1.000
_cell.angle_alpha   90.00
_cell.angle_beta   90.00
_cell.angle_gamma   90.00
#
_symmetry.space_group_name_H-M   'P 1'
#
loop_
_entity.id
_entity.type
_entity.pdbx_description
1 polymer ?
#
loop_
_entity_poly.entity_id
_entity_poly.type
_entity_poly.pdbx_seq_one_letter_code
_entity_poly.pdbx_strand_id
1 'polypeptide(L)'
;MRKDIWAICMHFVSTDSDLQHHFCPTGEISWCKYNQAKFKNSLEKFKHKSSVPRAVMDTIKPIFKALSNPTLLKRCLGGKTRNTNESLNSLIWNFCSKNTNSSKKIAQIASNLECISYNNGEKGILNVLKELELDNGEQQVKDSLRDKERIKLAERCCQKATLEARKAKKRLKTAEKKLLS
;
A
#
# COMPACT_ATOMS: atom_id res chain seq x y z
N MET A 1 -11.72 -5.24 -3.68
CA MET A 1 -10.69 -4.71 -4.60
C MET A 1 -11.24 -4.55 -6.01
N ARG A 2 -11.59 -5.62 -6.75
CA ARG A 2 -12.11 -5.46 -8.13
C ARG A 2 -13.36 -4.55 -8.21
N LYS A 3 -14.37 -4.84 -7.38
CA LYS A 3 -15.59 -4.01 -7.29
C LYS A 3 -15.26 -2.56 -6.98
N ASP A 4 -14.36 -2.33 -6.01
CA ASP A 4 -13.93 -0.99 -5.58
C ASP A 4 -13.20 -0.22 -6.70
N ILE A 5 -12.38 -0.90 -7.52
CA ILE A 5 -11.72 -0.30 -8.68
C ILE A 5 -12.75 0.15 -9.72
N TRP A 6 -13.74 -0.69 -10.01
CA TRP A 6 -14.82 -0.32 -10.91
C TRP A 6 -15.75 0.74 -10.33
N ALA A 7 -15.93 0.79 -9.01
CA ALA A 7 -16.66 1.87 -8.34
C ALA A 7 -16.05 3.23 -8.65
N ILE A 8 -14.71 3.35 -8.67
CA ILE A 8 -14.02 4.58 -9.05
C ILE A 8 -14.34 4.96 -10.50
N CYS A 9 -14.21 4.02 -11.43
CA CYS A 9 -14.51 4.26 -12.84
C CYS A 9 -15.95 4.75 -13.06
N MET A 10 -16.91 4.13 -12.36
CA MET A 10 -18.33 4.46 -12.48
C MET A 10 -18.66 5.79 -11.79
N HIS A 11 -17.96 6.13 -10.70
CA HIS A 11 -18.12 7.41 -10.01
C HIS A 11 -17.70 8.60 -10.89
N PHE A 12 -16.71 8.44 -11.79
CA PHE A 12 -16.27 9.50 -12.69
C PHE A 12 -17.23 9.81 -13.84
N VAL A 13 -18.10 8.86 -14.20
CA VAL A 13 -19.07 9.00 -15.31
C VAL A 13 -20.49 9.27 -14.82
N SER A 14 -20.72 9.23 -13.51
CA SER A 14 -22.05 9.39 -12.92
C SER A 14 -22.51 10.84 -12.99
N THR A 15 -23.76 11.04 -13.39
CA THR A 15 -24.44 12.34 -13.41
C THR A 15 -25.75 12.27 -12.62
N ASP A 16 -26.43 13.41 -12.45
CA ASP A 16 -27.77 13.44 -11.85
C ASP A 16 -28.82 12.70 -12.71
N SER A 17 -28.59 12.60 -14.03
CA SER A 17 -29.47 11.88 -14.98
C SER A 17 -29.10 10.41 -15.19
N ASP A 18 -27.83 10.03 -14.99
CA ASP A 18 -27.31 8.67 -15.13
C ASP A 18 -26.49 8.27 -13.90
N LEU A 19 -27.13 7.54 -12.99
CA LEU A 19 -26.59 7.21 -11.67
C LEU A 19 -25.78 5.90 -11.70
N GLN A 20 -24.47 6.02 -11.46
CA GLN A 20 -23.51 4.91 -11.62
C GLN A 20 -22.86 4.49 -10.28
N HIS A 21 -23.61 4.54 -9.16
CA HIS A 21 -23.09 4.26 -7.80
C HIS A 21 -23.28 2.81 -7.31
N HIS A 22 -23.70 1.89 -8.18
CA HIS A 22 -24.05 0.51 -7.81
C HIS A 22 -22.87 -0.34 -7.31
N PHE A 23 -21.63 0.04 -7.65
CA PHE A 23 -20.43 -0.61 -7.13
C PHE A 23 -19.90 0.02 -5.83
N CYS A 24 -20.39 1.20 -5.46
CA CYS A 24 -19.99 1.88 -4.24
C CYS A 24 -20.57 1.18 -3.00
N PRO A 25 -19.91 1.29 -1.83
CA PRO A 25 -20.49 0.83 -0.57
C PRO A 25 -21.75 1.63 -0.24
N THR A 26 -22.67 1.02 0.50
CA THR A 26 -23.92 1.64 0.98
C THR A 26 -23.80 1.99 2.47
N GLY A 27 -24.70 2.86 2.96
CA GLY A 27 -24.77 3.22 4.37
C GLY A 27 -24.05 4.51 4.76
N GLU A 28 -24.20 4.88 6.03
CA GLU A 28 -23.65 6.13 6.57
C GLU A 28 -22.13 6.25 6.42
N ILE A 29 -21.41 5.15 6.65
CA ILE A 29 -19.95 5.11 6.58
C ILE A 29 -19.42 4.91 5.15
N SER A 30 -20.30 4.94 4.14
CA SER A 30 -19.87 4.88 2.75
C SER A 30 -18.99 6.08 2.41
N TRP A 31 -17.90 5.86 1.68
CA TRP A 31 -17.13 6.98 1.12
C TRP A 31 -17.86 7.67 -0.05
N CYS A 32 -18.89 7.04 -0.61
CA CYS A 32 -19.67 7.57 -1.72
C CYS A 32 -20.74 8.53 -1.18
N LYS A 33 -20.57 9.82 -1.47
CA LYS A 33 -21.47 10.88 -0.99
C LYS A 33 -22.91 10.70 -1.49
N TYR A 34 -23.10 10.18 -2.70
CA TYR A 34 -24.44 9.86 -3.22
C TYR A 34 -25.12 8.79 -2.36
N ASN A 35 -24.44 7.67 -2.07
CA ASN A 35 -24.99 6.60 -1.24
C ASN A 35 -25.17 7.03 0.23
N GLN A 36 -24.33 7.95 0.74
CA GLN A 36 -24.55 8.58 2.05
C GLN A 36 -25.82 9.43 2.06
N ALA A 37 -26.02 10.27 1.04
CA ALA A 37 -27.23 11.09 0.91
C ALA A 37 -28.48 10.23 0.75
N LYS A 38 -28.39 9.13 -0.01
CA LYS A 38 -29.44 8.11 -0.12
C LYS A 38 -29.77 7.48 1.23
N PHE A 39 -28.75 7.14 2.03
CA PHE A 39 -28.95 6.58 3.37
C PHE A 39 -29.61 7.57 4.33
N LYS A 40 -29.25 8.85 4.25
CA LYS A 40 -29.77 9.93 5.12
C LYS A 40 -31.09 10.53 4.64
N ASN A 41 -31.70 9.99 3.59
CA ASN A 41 -32.88 10.56 2.93
C ASN A 41 -32.72 12.05 2.57
N SER A 42 -31.54 12.43 2.08
CA SER A 42 -31.19 13.81 1.73
C SER A 42 -30.70 13.94 0.28
N LEU A 43 -31.26 13.14 -0.62
CA LEU A 43 -30.86 13.12 -2.04
C LEU A 43 -31.20 14.42 -2.76
N GLU A 44 -32.25 15.10 -2.33
CA GLU A 44 -32.68 16.40 -2.86
C GLU A 44 -31.62 17.49 -2.69
N LYS A 45 -30.71 17.34 -1.72
CA LYS A 45 -29.57 18.25 -1.48
C LYS A 45 -28.29 17.81 -2.19
N PHE A 46 -28.28 16.60 -2.76
CA PHE A 46 -27.12 16.07 -3.44
C PHE A 46 -27.08 16.56 -4.89
N LYS A 47 -25.91 17.01 -5.35
CA LYS A 47 -25.64 17.29 -6.75
C LYS A 47 -24.35 16.61 -7.15
N HIS A 48 -24.35 15.99 -8.33
CA HIS A 48 -23.11 15.47 -8.89
C HIS A 48 -22.14 16.62 -9.19
N LYS A 49 -20.85 16.34 -8.98
CA LYS A 49 -19.79 17.17 -9.56
C LYS A 49 -19.70 16.88 -11.06
N SER A 50 -19.06 17.77 -11.81
CA SER A 50 -18.83 17.58 -13.24
C SER A 50 -18.30 16.18 -13.55
N SER A 51 -19.04 15.45 -14.38
CA SER A 51 -18.64 14.13 -14.87
C SER A 51 -17.51 14.25 -15.89
N VAL A 52 -16.63 13.26 -15.92
CA VAL A 52 -15.65 13.13 -16.98
C VAL A 52 -16.37 12.72 -18.27
N PRO A 53 -16.06 13.35 -19.43
CA PRO A 53 -16.66 12.97 -20.71
C PRO A 53 -16.45 11.49 -21.03
N ARG A 54 -17.46 10.86 -21.62
CA ARG A 54 -17.43 9.40 -21.84
C ARG A 54 -16.29 8.96 -22.74
N ALA A 55 -15.97 9.73 -23.77
CA ALA A 55 -14.85 9.48 -24.68
C ALA A 55 -13.50 9.35 -23.94
N VAL A 56 -13.25 10.23 -22.95
CA VAL A 56 -12.03 10.19 -22.12
C VAL A 56 -12.04 8.92 -21.26
N MET A 57 -13.18 8.61 -20.64
CA MET A 57 -13.30 7.43 -19.80
C MET A 57 -13.17 6.13 -20.58
N ASP A 58 -13.68 6.06 -21.81
CA ASP A 58 -13.50 4.89 -22.69
C ASP A 58 -12.04 4.69 -23.08
N THR A 59 -11.27 5.78 -23.23
CA THR A 59 -9.82 5.72 -23.47
C THR A 59 -9.06 5.19 -22.25
N ILE A 60 -9.50 5.53 -21.02
CA ILE A 60 -8.85 5.12 -19.76
C ILE A 60 -9.35 3.75 -19.28
N LYS A 61 -10.54 3.31 -19.69
CA LYS A 61 -11.18 2.04 -19.29
C LYS A 61 -10.27 0.80 -19.40
N PRO A 62 -9.40 0.64 -20.41
CA PRO A 62 -8.42 -0.45 -20.46
C PRO A 62 -7.50 -0.51 -19.23
N ILE A 63 -7.12 0.65 -18.66
CA ILE A 63 -6.30 0.73 -17.45
C ILE A 63 -7.08 0.19 -16.25
N PHE A 64 -8.34 0.57 -16.06
CA PHE A 64 -9.19 0.01 -15.01
C PHE A 64 -9.38 -1.50 -15.16
N LYS A 65 -9.49 -2.00 -16.39
CA LYS A 65 -9.56 -3.44 -16.70
C LYS A 65 -8.27 -4.16 -16.30
N ALA A 66 -7.12 -3.60 -16.65
CA ALA A 66 -5.81 -4.15 -16.27
C ALA A 66 -5.61 -4.15 -14.75
N LEU A 67 -5.95 -3.05 -14.07
CA LEU A 67 -5.89 -2.93 -12.61
C LEU A 67 -6.85 -3.90 -11.90
N SER A 68 -7.94 -4.29 -12.56
CA SER A 68 -8.92 -5.26 -12.06
C SER A 68 -8.50 -6.73 -12.21
N ASN A 69 -7.34 -6.99 -12.81
CA ASN A 69 -6.83 -8.33 -13.06
C ASN A 69 -6.64 -9.10 -11.74
N PRO A 70 -7.25 -10.29 -11.56
CA PRO A 70 -7.20 -11.01 -10.30
C PRO A 70 -5.79 -11.47 -9.93
N THR A 71 -4.93 -11.79 -10.91
CA THR A 71 -3.52 -12.15 -10.67
C THR A 71 -2.74 -10.97 -10.09
N LEU A 72 -2.98 -9.75 -10.60
CA LEU A 72 -2.40 -8.52 -10.06
C LEU A 72 -2.94 -8.23 -8.64
N LEU A 73 -4.26 -8.35 -8.45
CA LEU A 73 -4.90 -8.10 -7.16
C LEU A 73 -4.47 -9.10 -6.09
N LYS A 74 -4.21 -10.36 -6.44
CA LYS A 74 -3.70 -11.38 -5.50
C LYS A 74 -2.37 -10.96 -4.87
N ARG A 75 -1.49 -10.30 -5.64
CA ARG A 75 -0.22 -9.75 -5.13
C ARG A 75 -0.43 -8.63 -4.09
N CYS A 76 -1.58 -7.96 -4.12
CA CYS A 76 -1.91 -6.86 -3.21
C CYS A 76 -2.51 -7.33 -1.87
N LEU A 77 -2.95 -8.58 -1.75
CA LEU A 77 -3.61 -9.10 -0.54
C LEU A 77 -2.66 -9.34 0.63
N GLY A 78 -1.36 -9.48 0.38
CA GLY A 78 -0.37 -9.84 1.40
C GLY A 78 0.11 -8.69 2.28
N GLY A 79 -0.37 -7.45 2.08
CA GLY A 79 0.06 -6.28 2.86
C GLY A 79 1.55 -5.93 2.73
N LYS A 80 2.31 -6.67 1.91
CA LYS A 80 3.68 -6.34 1.55
C LYS A 80 3.62 -5.03 0.77
N THR A 81 4.18 -3.98 1.35
CA THR A 81 4.28 -2.66 0.71
C THR A 81 4.88 -2.85 -0.67
N ARG A 82 4.17 -2.32 -1.68
CA ARG A 82 4.36 -2.60 -3.10
C ARG A 82 5.64 -1.99 -3.69
N ASN A 83 6.55 -1.50 -2.85
CA ASN A 83 7.74 -0.83 -3.31
C ASN A 83 8.99 -1.34 -2.60
N THR A 84 9.43 -2.53 -3.02
CA THR A 84 10.76 -3.09 -2.73
C THR A 84 11.87 -2.07 -2.96
N ASN A 85 11.73 -1.23 -4.01
CA ASN A 85 12.70 -0.20 -4.34
C ASN A 85 12.67 0.94 -3.33
N GLU A 86 11.51 1.39 -2.84
CA GLU A 86 11.44 2.36 -1.73
C GLU A 86 12.09 1.79 -0.47
N SER A 87 11.84 0.52 -0.15
CA SER A 87 12.44 -0.11 1.02
C SER A 87 13.97 -0.17 0.91
N LEU A 88 14.52 -0.58 -0.24
CA LEU A 88 15.96 -0.60 -0.47
C LEU A 88 16.53 0.81 -0.47
N ASN A 89 15.87 1.74 -1.15
CA ASN A 89 16.34 3.11 -1.22
C ASN A 89 16.35 3.77 0.17
N SER A 90 15.35 3.50 1.02
CA SER A 90 15.36 3.97 2.42
C SER A 90 16.57 3.49 3.20
N LEU A 91 17.03 2.25 2.97
CA LEU A 91 18.27 1.75 3.56
C LEU A 91 19.49 2.52 3.02
N ILE A 92 19.60 2.66 1.70
CA ILE A 92 20.67 3.43 1.05
C ILE A 92 20.74 4.86 1.58
N TRP A 93 19.59 5.52 1.77
CA TRP A 93 19.52 6.89 2.26
C TRP A 93 19.76 7.03 3.76
N ASN A 94 19.56 5.96 4.55
CA ASN A 94 19.96 5.96 5.96
C ASN A 94 21.49 5.96 6.08
N PHE A 95 22.18 5.27 5.18
CA PHE A 95 23.65 5.23 5.17
C PHE A 95 24.25 6.47 4.48
N CYS A 96 23.67 6.86 3.35
CA CYS A 96 24.10 7.96 2.51
C CYS A 96 22.93 8.95 2.34
N SER A 97 22.79 9.85 3.31
CA SER A 97 21.69 10.84 3.32
C SER A 97 21.64 11.65 2.02
N LYS A 98 20.42 11.92 1.55
CA LYS A 98 20.19 12.80 0.40
C LYS A 98 20.61 14.24 0.65
N ASN A 99 20.68 14.63 1.92
CA ASN A 99 20.93 16.01 2.33
C ASN A 99 22.42 16.30 2.52
N THR A 100 23.28 15.29 2.38
CA THR A 100 24.73 15.43 2.51
C THR A 100 25.41 15.08 1.19
N ASN A 101 26.39 15.90 0.80
CA ASN A 101 27.20 15.59 -0.37
C ASN A 101 28.09 14.38 -0.06
N SER A 102 27.77 13.25 -0.67
CA SER A 102 28.58 12.03 -0.57
C SER A 102 29.36 11.82 -1.86
N SER A 103 30.62 11.43 -1.75
CA SER A 103 31.41 11.08 -2.93
C SER A 103 30.82 9.86 -3.65
N LYS A 104 31.09 9.74 -4.96
CA LYS A 104 30.67 8.56 -5.75
C LYS A 104 31.08 7.23 -5.10
N LYS A 105 32.28 7.18 -4.51
CA LYS A 105 32.79 5.98 -3.82
C LYS A 105 31.94 5.62 -2.59
N ILE A 106 31.57 6.61 -1.77
CA ILE A 106 30.73 6.39 -0.58
C ILE A 106 29.34 5.90 -1.00
N ALA A 107 28.72 6.53 -2.00
CA ALA A 107 27.41 6.12 -2.50
C ALA A 107 27.42 4.68 -3.03
N GLN A 108 28.51 4.27 -3.69
CA GLN A 108 28.66 2.92 -4.22
C GLN A 108 28.87 1.87 -3.12
N ILE A 109 29.67 2.18 -2.10
CA ILE A 109 29.86 1.32 -0.92
C ILE A 109 28.53 1.17 -0.17
N ALA A 110 27.84 2.27 0.10
CA ALA A 110 26.52 2.27 0.74
C ALA A 110 25.52 1.40 -0.03
N SER A 111 25.43 1.59 -1.35
CA SER A 111 24.52 0.80 -2.19
C SER A 111 24.81 -0.70 -2.12
N ASN A 112 26.10 -1.09 -2.12
CA ASN A 112 26.51 -2.50 -2.03
C ASN A 112 26.19 -3.09 -0.65
N LEU A 113 26.54 -2.40 0.43
CA LEU A 113 26.25 -2.85 1.79
C LEU A 113 24.75 -2.98 2.03
N GLU A 114 23.96 -2.00 1.63
CA GLU A 114 22.51 -2.03 1.84
C GLU A 114 21.81 -3.08 0.97
N CYS A 115 22.31 -3.37 -0.23
CA CYS A 115 21.87 -4.54 -1.00
C CYS A 115 22.14 -5.85 -0.27
N ILE A 116 23.31 -6.00 0.36
CA ILE A 116 23.67 -7.19 1.14
C ILE A 116 22.77 -7.30 2.37
N SER A 117 22.59 -6.21 3.14
CA SER A 117 21.71 -6.18 4.32
C SER A 117 20.25 -6.44 3.96
N TYR A 118 19.77 -5.89 2.84
CA TYR A 118 18.41 -6.11 2.37
C TYR A 118 18.11 -7.59 2.10
N ASN A 119 19.04 -8.29 1.46
CA ASN A 119 18.86 -9.69 1.05
C ASN A 119 19.21 -10.69 2.15
N ASN A 120 20.27 -10.44 2.91
CA ASN A 120 20.87 -11.40 3.83
C ASN A 120 20.82 -10.94 5.30
N GLY A 121 20.24 -9.77 5.57
CA GLY A 121 20.23 -9.16 6.88
C GLY A 121 21.63 -8.82 7.37
N GLU A 122 21.74 -8.61 8.68
CA GLU A 122 23.00 -8.25 9.35
C GLU A 122 24.09 -9.32 9.17
N LYS A 123 23.69 -10.59 8.98
CA LYS A 123 24.62 -11.69 8.67
C LYS A 123 25.42 -11.44 7.39
N GLY A 124 24.81 -10.81 6.39
CA GLY A 124 25.51 -10.46 5.16
C GLY A 124 26.61 -9.43 5.41
N ILE A 125 26.34 -8.43 6.26
CA ILE A 125 27.32 -7.41 6.64
C ILE A 125 28.47 -8.03 7.45
N LEU A 126 28.16 -8.93 8.39
CA LEU A 126 29.18 -9.66 9.16
C LEU A 126 30.15 -10.45 8.27
N ASN A 127 29.66 -11.05 7.18
CA ASN A 127 30.52 -11.72 6.22
C ASN A 127 31.47 -10.73 5.52
N VAL A 128 30.97 -9.56 5.12
CA VAL A 128 31.82 -8.51 4.53
C VAL A 128 32.90 -8.05 5.51
N LEU A 129 32.54 -7.81 6.78
CA LEU A 129 33.50 -7.40 7.80
C LEU A 129 34.57 -8.47 8.06
N LYS A 130 34.19 -9.74 8.02
CA LYS A 130 35.12 -10.87 8.15
C LYS A 130 36.13 -10.93 6.98
N GLU A 131 35.67 -10.74 5.74
CA GLU A 131 36.54 -10.68 4.56
C GLU A 131 37.49 -9.47 4.59
N LEU A 132 37.10 -8.39 5.28
CA LEU A 132 37.94 -7.21 5.51
C LEU A 132 38.86 -7.35 6.73
N GLU A 133 38.90 -8.53 7.36
CA GLU A 133 39.71 -8.81 8.56
C GLU A 133 39.40 -7.89 9.75
N LEU A 134 38.16 -7.37 9.82
CA LEU A 134 37.70 -6.54 10.93
C LEU A 134 37.12 -7.43 12.03
N ASP A 135 37.64 -7.28 13.25
CA ASP A 135 37.18 -8.04 14.41
C ASP A 135 35.77 -7.59 14.82
N ASN A 136 34.86 -8.57 14.91
CA ASN A 136 33.43 -8.33 15.12
C ASN A 136 32.96 -8.63 16.55
N GLY A 137 33.85 -9.12 17.44
CA GLY A 137 33.63 -9.26 18.89
C GLY A 137 32.21 -9.65 19.35
N GLU A 138 31.72 -9.01 20.41
CA GLU A 138 30.34 -9.19 20.94
C GLU A 138 29.22 -8.70 19.99
N GLN A 139 29.59 -8.01 18.91
CA GLN A 139 28.62 -7.34 18.04
C GLN A 139 27.76 -8.35 17.26
N GLN A 140 28.31 -9.52 16.92
CA GLN A 140 27.58 -10.60 16.22
C GLN A 140 26.30 -11.04 16.94
N VAL A 141 26.31 -11.08 18.27
CA VAL A 141 25.15 -11.50 19.08
C VAL A 141 24.07 -10.41 19.05
N LYS A 142 24.47 -9.14 19.19
CA LYS A 142 23.57 -7.97 19.15
C LYS A 142 22.91 -7.82 17.77
N ASP A 143 23.67 -8.11 16.72
CA ASP A 143 23.26 -8.00 15.33
C ASP A 143 22.24 -9.08 14.94
N SER A 144 22.44 -10.32 15.44
CA SER A 144 21.46 -11.41 15.32
C SER A 144 20.14 -11.10 16.03
N LEU A 145 20.19 -10.43 17.19
CA LEU A 145 18.99 -9.99 17.90
C LEU A 145 18.26 -8.88 17.15
N ARG A 146 18.98 -7.89 16.63
CA ARG A 146 18.40 -6.80 15.82
C ARG A 146 17.69 -7.32 14.57
N ASP A 147 18.28 -8.29 13.87
CA ASP A 147 17.64 -8.85 12.66
C ASP A 147 16.35 -9.63 13.01
N LYS A 148 16.35 -10.38 14.12
CA LYS A 148 15.12 -11.03 14.64
C LYS A 148 14.04 -10.02 15.01
N GLU A 149 14.40 -8.92 15.64
CA GLU A 149 13.46 -7.84 15.97
C GLU A 149 12.92 -7.14 14.73
N ARG A 150 13.77 -6.87 13.74
CA ARG A 150 13.38 -6.32 12.43
C ARG A 150 12.35 -7.23 11.74
N ILE A 151 12.60 -8.53 11.69
CA ILE A 151 11.67 -9.51 11.09
C ILE A 151 10.35 -9.54 11.88
N LYS A 152 10.40 -9.63 13.21
CA LYS A 152 9.19 -9.58 14.07
C LYS A 152 8.39 -8.30 13.87
N LEU A 153 9.06 -7.16 13.73
CA LEU A 153 8.41 -5.87 13.48
C LEU A 153 7.78 -5.86 12.08
N ALA A 154 8.49 -6.33 11.05
CA ALA A 154 7.98 -6.42 9.69
C ALA A 154 6.74 -7.33 9.61
N GLU A 155 6.79 -8.50 10.26
CA GLU A 155 5.66 -9.41 10.38
C GLU A 155 4.51 -8.77 11.15
N ARG A 156 4.78 -8.09 12.28
CA ARG A 156 3.76 -7.37 13.05
C ARG A 156 3.14 -6.24 12.24
N CYS A 157 3.92 -5.49 11.46
CA CYS A 157 3.42 -4.44 10.58
C CYS A 157 2.58 -5.02 9.44
N CYS A 158 3.02 -6.12 8.81
CA CYS A 158 2.24 -6.85 7.81
C CYS A 158 0.94 -7.39 8.42
N GLN A 159 1.00 -7.96 9.61
CA GLN A 159 -0.16 -8.47 10.35
C GLN A 159 -1.08 -7.35 10.81
N LYS A 160 -0.57 -6.22 11.29
CA LYS A 160 -1.36 -5.03 11.65
C LYS A 160 -2.04 -4.47 10.41
N ALA A 161 -1.33 -4.30 9.30
CA ALA A 161 -1.92 -3.88 8.02
C ALA A 161 -3.01 -4.87 7.59
N THR A 162 -2.78 -6.17 7.76
CA THR A 162 -3.77 -7.22 7.45
C THR A 162 -4.94 -7.25 8.44
N LEU A 163 -4.70 -7.01 9.72
CA LEU A 163 -5.67 -7.03 10.81
C LEU A 163 -6.54 -5.79 10.76
N GLU A 164 -5.95 -4.61 10.56
CA GLU A 164 -6.68 -3.36 10.34
C GLU A 164 -7.48 -3.44 9.04
N ALA A 165 -6.92 -3.97 7.95
CA ALA A 165 -7.68 -4.25 6.74
C ALA A 165 -8.83 -5.25 6.97
N ARG A 166 -8.61 -6.31 7.77
CA ARG A 166 -9.65 -7.28 8.15
C ARG A 166 -10.71 -6.67 9.07
N LYS A 167 -10.33 -5.88 10.06
CA LYS A 167 -11.21 -5.17 11.00
C LYS A 167 -12.04 -4.13 10.25
N ALA A 168 -11.43 -3.35 9.36
CA ALA A 168 -12.14 -2.42 8.49
C ALA A 168 -13.18 -3.16 7.63
N LYS A 169 -12.81 -4.32 7.05
CA LYS A 169 -13.74 -5.15 6.28
C LYS A 169 -14.86 -5.78 7.14
N LYS A 170 -14.57 -6.15 8.40
CA LYS A 170 -15.59 -6.61 9.37
C LYS A 170 -16.52 -5.47 9.76
N ARG A 171 -16.00 -4.29 10.08
CA ARG A 171 -16.79 -3.08 10.41
C ARG A 171 -17.72 -2.70 9.25
N LEU A 172 -17.23 -2.75 8.01
CA LEU A 172 -18.03 -2.55 6.81
C LEU A 172 -19.14 -3.60 6.68
N LYS A 173 -18.84 -4.89 6.85
CA LYS A 173 -19.86 -5.96 6.80
C LYS A 173 -20.90 -5.87 7.93
N THR A 174 -20.49 -5.51 9.13
CA THR A 174 -21.41 -5.34 10.27
C THR A 174 -22.30 -4.12 10.05
N ALA A 175 -21.75 -3.04 9.47
CA ALA A 175 -22.56 -1.90 9.04
C ALA A 175 -23.55 -2.29 7.94
N GLU A 176 -23.11 -3.03 6.91
CA GLU A 176 -23.98 -3.55 5.83
C GLU A 176 -25.09 -4.47 6.36
N LYS A 177 -24.82 -5.32 7.37
CA LYS A 177 -25.85 -6.18 7.98
C LYS A 177 -26.89 -5.40 8.79
N LYS A 178 -26.48 -4.38 9.54
CA LYS A 178 -27.41 -3.50 10.28
C LYS A 178 -28.28 -2.63 9.37
N LEU A 179 -27.92 -2.54 8.10
CA LEU A 179 -28.60 -1.78 7.05
C LEU A 179 -29.65 -2.61 6.30
N LEU A 180 -29.60 -3.93 6.44
CA LEU A 180 -30.48 -4.91 5.79
C LEU A 180 -31.48 -5.56 6.77
N SER A 181 -31.43 -5.16 8.04
CA SER A 181 -32.37 -5.49 9.12
C SER A 181 -33.21 -4.27 9.44
#